data_AF-A0A357KUT1-F1
#
_entry.id   AF-A0A357KUT1-F1
#
_cell.length_a   1.000
_cell.length_b   1.000
_cell.length_c   1.000
_cell.angle_alpha   90.00
_cell.angle_beta   90.00
_cell.angle_gamma   90.00
#
_symmetry.space_group_name_H-M   'P 1'
#
loop_
_entity.id
_entity.type
_entity.pdbx_description
1 polymer ?
#
loop_
_entity_poly.entity_id
_entity_poly.type
_entity_poly.pdbx_seq_one_letter_code
_entity_poly.pdbx_strand_id
1 'polypeptide(L)'
;LAALALVRSIAHRLGSIDEDRLHAEVRVRVMVSAEGAEASLGSTLARELAFAVHHAVHHNAMIASIAGELGIACPAGFGKAPSTANHERCQARGTGGTTHATEASGTR
;
A
#
# COMPACT_ATOMS: atom_id res chain seq x y z
N LEU A 1 20.02 7.13 11.53
CA LEU A 1 20.81 5.91 11.19
C LEU A 1 20.23 4.63 11.81
N ALA A 2 19.87 4.61 13.10
CA ALA A 2 19.28 3.44 13.77
C ALA A 2 17.95 2.94 13.14
N ALA A 3 17.00 3.82 12.83
CA ALA A 3 15.73 3.44 12.20
C ALA A 3 15.91 2.72 10.85
N LEU A 4 16.82 3.22 10.00
CA LEU A 4 17.12 2.59 8.72
C LEU A 4 17.76 1.21 8.91
N ALA A 5 18.62 1.04 9.92
CA ALA A 5 19.18 -0.26 10.24
C ALA A 5 18.11 -1.27 10.69
N LEU A 6 17.12 -0.83 11.49
CA LEU A 6 15.99 -1.68 11.89
C LEU A 6 15.15 -2.10 10.68
N VAL A 7 14.81 -1.17 9.78
CA VAL A 7 14.06 -1.48 8.55
C VAL A 7 14.81 -2.50 7.70
N ARG A 8 16.13 -2.33 7.53
CA ARG A 8 16.97 -3.27 6.79
C ARG A 8 17.03 -4.66 7.44
N SER A 9 17.11 -4.71 8.78
CA SER A 9 17.09 -5.97 9.52
C SER A 9 15.76 -6.72 9.34
N ILE A 10 14.63 -6.00 9.40
CA ILE A 10 13.31 -6.58 9.13
C ILE A 10 13.25 -7.09 7.69
N ALA A 11 13.66 -6.29 6.71
CA ALA A 11 13.67 -6.70 5.30
C ALA A 11 14.52 -7.96 5.06
N HIS A 12 15.70 -8.04 5.68
CA HIS A 12 16.56 -9.22 5.58
C HIS A 12 15.89 -10.48 6.15
N ARG A 13 15.27 -10.37 7.33
CA ARG A 13 14.55 -11.48 7.97
C ARG A 13 13.31 -11.93 7.20
N LEU A 14 12.61 -11.00 6.57
CA LEU A 14 11.47 -11.32 5.72
C LEU A 14 11.91 -12.03 4.43
N GLY A 15 13.07 -11.66 3.88
CA GLY A 15 13.64 -12.30 2.68
C GLY A 15 14.10 -13.74 2.89
N SER A 16 14.22 -14.21 4.13
CA SER A 16 14.57 -15.60 4.45
C SER A 16 13.36 -16.47 4.82
N ILE A 17 12.14 -15.96 4.70
CA ILE A 17 10.93 -16.74 4.95
C ILE A 17 10.64 -17.58 3.68
N ASP A 18 10.63 -18.89 3.85
CA ASP A 18 10.25 -19.84 2.79
C ASP A 18 8.72 -19.94 2.63
N GLU A 19 8.30 -20.58 1.54
CA GLU A 19 6.89 -20.75 1.18
C GLU A 19 6.12 -21.56 2.24
N ASP A 20 6.71 -22.62 2.79
CA ASP A 20 6.06 -23.45 3.80
C ASP A 20 5.72 -22.64 5.06
N ARG A 21 6.62 -21.75 5.46
CA ARG A 21 6.40 -20.84 6.58
C ARG A 21 5.34 -19.78 6.32
N LEU A 22 5.14 -19.36 5.07
CA LEU A 22 4.05 -18.43 4.73
C LEU A 22 2.68 -19.05 4.99
N HIS A 23 2.53 -20.36 4.77
CA HIS A 23 1.29 -21.10 5.02
C HIS A 23 1.13 -21.59 6.46
N ALA A 24 2.15 -21.42 7.30
CA ALA A 24 2.08 -21.81 8.70
C ALA A 24 0.93 -21.09 9.43
N GLU A 25 0.14 -21.88 10.16
CA GLU A 25 -0.93 -21.36 11.01
C GLU A 25 -0.34 -20.56 12.18
N VAL A 26 -0.93 -19.40 12.44
CA VAL A 26 -0.58 -18.54 13.55
C VAL A 26 -1.82 -18.14 14.33
N ARG A 27 -1.61 -17.77 15.60
CA ARG A 27 -2.67 -17.22 16.45
C ARG A 27 -2.33 -15.79 16.80
N VAL A 28 -3.24 -14.87 16.51
CA VAL A 28 -3.09 -13.45 16.82
C VAL A 28 -4.04 -13.06 17.94
N ARG A 29 -3.55 -12.22 18.85
CA ARG A 29 -4.35 -11.59 19.90
C ARG A 29 -4.57 -10.14 19.52
N VAL A 30 -5.84 -9.74 19.50
CA VAL A 30 -6.24 -8.40 19.11
C VAL A 30 -7.13 -7.83 20.20
N MET A 31 -6.82 -6.62 20.64
CA MET A 31 -7.69 -5.86 21.52
C MET A 31 -8.90 -5.36 20.72
N VAL A 32 -10.10 -5.76 21.13
CA VAL A 32 -11.36 -5.49 20.42
C VAL A 32 -12.21 -4.43 21.11
N SER A 33 -11.81 -3.97 22.30
CA SER A 33 -12.47 -2.89 23.01
C SER A 33 -11.47 -2.02 23.78
N ALA A 34 -11.85 -0.78 24.08
CA ALA A 34 -11.00 0.17 24.81
C ALA A 34 -10.76 -0.24 26.28
N GLU A 35 -11.61 -1.11 26.81
CA GLU A 35 -11.57 -1.66 28.16
C GLU A 35 -10.58 -2.83 28.29
N GLY A 36 -9.87 -3.16 27.20
CA GLY A 36 -8.85 -4.20 27.19
C GLY A 36 -9.38 -5.60 26.87
N ALA A 37 -10.63 -5.73 26.41
CA ALA A 37 -11.12 -7.02 25.93
C ALA A 37 -10.31 -7.46 24.72
N GLU A 38 -9.86 -8.71 24.71
CA GLU A 38 -9.08 -9.29 23.62
C GLU A 38 -9.79 -10.48 22.99
N ALA A 39 -9.63 -10.63 21.68
CA ALA A 39 -9.99 -11.81 20.92
C ALA A 39 -8.74 -12.52 20.43
N SER A 40 -8.76 -13.85 20.47
CA SER A 40 -7.74 -14.71 19.89
C SER A 40 -8.25 -15.28 18.56
N LEU A 41 -7.56 -15.00 17.47
CA LEU A 41 -7.98 -15.36 16.11
C LEU A 41 -6.93 -16.29 15.47
N GLY A 42 -7.40 -17.28 14.71
CA GLY A 42 -6.55 -18.08 13.84
C GLY A 42 -6.27 -17.34 12.53
N SER A 43 -5.06 -17.47 12.02
CA SER A 43 -4.62 -16.87 10.74
C SER A 43 -3.46 -17.67 10.15
N THR A 44 -2.86 -17.18 9.07
CA THR A 44 -1.59 -17.69 8.52
C THR A 44 -0.54 -16.58 8.51
N LEU A 45 0.74 -16.95 8.51
CA LEU A 45 1.81 -15.95 8.46
C LEU A 45 1.69 -15.04 7.23
N ALA A 46 1.35 -15.58 6.06
CA ALA A 46 1.11 -14.82 4.84
C ALA A 46 0.01 -13.76 5.01
N ARG A 47 -1.11 -14.14 5.64
CA ARG A 47 -2.24 -13.23 5.89
C ARG A 47 -1.84 -12.09 6.82
N GLU A 48 -1.09 -12.38 7.87
CA GLU A 48 -0.61 -11.37 8.82
C GLU A 48 0.45 -10.44 8.21
N LEU A 49 1.34 -10.96 7.36
CA LEU A 49 2.27 -10.13 6.59
C LEU A 49 1.54 -9.20 5.61
N ALA A 50 0.52 -9.71 4.91
CA ALA A 50 -0.33 -8.90 4.03
C ALA A 50 -1.06 -7.80 4.82
N PHE A 51 -1.58 -8.13 6.01
CA PHE A 51 -2.18 -7.14 6.92
C PHE A 51 -1.17 -6.06 7.33
N ALA A 52 0.03 -6.45 7.77
CA ALA A 52 1.08 -5.51 8.18
C ALA A 52 1.50 -4.56 7.04
N VAL A 53 1.64 -5.08 5.81
CA VAL A 53 1.92 -4.27 4.62
C VAL A 53 0.79 -3.28 4.34
N HIS A 54 -0.47 -3.75 4.38
CA HIS A 54 -1.61 -2.88 4.14
C HIS A 54 -1.74 -1.79 5.21
N HIS A 55 -1.51 -2.14 6.48
CA HIS A 55 -1.54 -1.20 7.59
C HIS A 55 -0.42 -0.15 7.49
N ALA A 56 0.79 -0.54 7.08
CA ALA A 56 1.88 0.39 6.83
C ALA A 56 1.58 1.36 5.68
N VAL A 57 0.97 0.87 4.59
CA VAL A 57 0.52 1.73 3.46
C VAL A 57 -0.54 2.72 3.94
N HIS A 58 -1.50 2.28 4.76
CA HIS A 58 -2.51 3.16 5.35
C HIS A 58 -1.89 4.30 6.17
N HIS A 59 -0.94 3.99 7.07
CA HIS A 59 -0.23 5.03 7.83
C HIS A 59 0.59 5.95 6.93
N ASN A 60 1.25 5.42 5.91
CA ASN A 60 1.99 6.25 4.95
C ASN A 60 1.04 7.21 4.19
N ALA A 61 -0.20 6.81 3.90
CA ALA A 61 -1.21 7.67 3.30
C ALA A 61 -1.59 8.82 4.24
N MET A 62 -1.80 8.52 5.53
CA MET A 62 -2.06 9.55 6.54
C MET A 62 -0.89 10.53 6.68
N ILE A 63 0.34 10.01 6.72
CA ILE A 63 1.56 10.83 6.77
C ILE A 63 1.64 11.74 5.54
N ALA A 64 1.31 11.23 4.35
CA ALA A 64 1.30 12.03 3.13
C ALA A 64 0.28 13.17 3.20
N SER A 65 -0.92 12.92 3.73
CA SER A 65 -1.94 13.96 3.94
C SER A 65 -1.46 15.04 4.89
N ILE A 66 -0.93 14.65 6.06
CA ILE A 66 -0.40 15.59 7.07
C ILE A 66 0.77 16.39 6.50
N ALA A 67 1.69 15.74 5.79
CA ALA A 67 2.81 16.43 5.14
C ALA A 67 2.32 17.48 4.13
N GLY A 68 1.28 17.16 3.36
CA GLY A 68 0.63 18.10 2.44
C GLY A 68 0.05 19.32 3.15
N GLU A 69 -0.64 19.14 4.28
CA GLU A 69 -1.14 20.25 5.11
C GLU A 69 -0.02 21.15 5.64
N LEU A 70 1.15 20.59 5.90
CA LEU A 70 2.35 21.32 6.33
C LEU A 70 3.18 21.90 5.16
N GLY A 71 2.73 21.76 3.91
CA GLY A 71 3.47 22.23 2.72
C GLY A 71 4.72 21.39 2.39
N ILE A 72 4.84 20.18 2.94
CA ILE A 72 5.96 19.27 2.70
C ILE A 72 5.58 18.30 1.56
N ALA A 73 6.37 18.30 0.49
CA ALA A 73 6.16 17.38 -0.62
C ALA A 73 6.64 15.96 -0.28
N CYS A 74 5.78 14.96 -0.52
CA CYS A 74 6.15 13.55 -0.48
C CYS A 74 6.50 13.01 -1.88
N PRO A 75 7.34 11.96 -1.98
CA PRO A 75 7.60 11.30 -3.25
C PRO A 75 6.32 10.81 -3.94
N ALA A 76 6.31 10.84 -5.27
CA ALA A 76 5.16 10.37 -6.06
C ALA A 76 4.82 8.90 -5.72
N GLY A 77 3.56 8.64 -5.39
CA GLY A 77 3.08 7.31 -5.01
C GLY A 77 3.33 6.91 -3.55
N PHE A 78 3.96 7.76 -2.73
CA PHE A 78 4.06 7.52 -1.29
C PHE A 78 2.66 7.41 -0.66
N GLY A 79 2.45 6.37 0.16
CA GLY A 79 1.14 6.08 0.78
C GLY A 79 0.06 5.56 -0.17
N LYS A 80 0.36 5.35 -1.46
CA LYS A 80 -0.64 4.86 -2.42
C LYS A 80 -0.77 3.34 -2.38
N ALA A 81 -2.01 2.85 -2.28
CA ALA A 81 -2.28 1.41 -2.36
C ALA A 81 -1.95 0.85 -3.76
N PRO A 82 -1.49 -0.41 -3.86
CA PRO A 82 -1.18 -1.03 -5.15
C PRO A 82 -2.36 -1.03 -6.13
N SER A 83 -3.58 -1.25 -5.64
CA SER A 83 -4.81 -1.21 -6.44
C SER A 83 -5.07 0.17 -7.04
N THR A 84 -4.89 1.24 -6.27
CA THR A 84 -5.01 2.62 -6.75
C THR A 84 -3.96 2.93 -7.81
N ALA A 85 -2.70 2.56 -7.56
CA ALA A 85 -1.63 2.77 -8.53
C ALA A 85 -1.85 1.96 -9.83
N ASN A 86 -2.44 0.77 -9.74
CA ASN A 86 -2.84 -0.01 -10.91
C ASN A 86 -3.98 0.68 -11.68
N HIS A 87 -5.01 1.14 -10.98
CA HIS A 87 -6.15 1.84 -11.57
C HIS A 87 -5.72 3.08 -12.36
N GLU A 88 -4.90 3.95 -11.77
CA GLU A 88 -4.35 5.15 -12.43
C GLU A 88 -3.54 4.81 -13.68
N ARG A 89 -2.72 3.75 -13.63
CA ARG A 89 -1.97 3.27 -14.80
C ARG A 89 -2.90 2.79 -15.92
N CYS A 90 -3.98 2.08 -15.57
CA CYS A 90 -4.97 1.65 -16.54
C CYS A 90 -5.73 2.85 -17.14
N GLN A 91 -6.08 3.86 -16.34
CA GLN A 91 -6.71 5.08 -16.83
C GLN A 91 -5.80 5.87 -17.78
N ALA A 92 -4.53 6.07 -17.41
CA ALA A 92 -3.55 6.76 -18.25
C ALA A 92 -3.30 6.04 -19.60
N ARG A 93 -3.47 4.71 -19.63
CA ARG A 93 -3.42 3.92 -20.88
C ARG A 93 -4.68 4.07 -21.73
N GLY A 94 -5.85 4.27 -21.11
CA GLY A 94 -7.14 4.41 -21.80
C GLY A 94 -7.40 5.80 -22.39
N THR A 95 -6.80 6.86 -21.84
CA THR A 95 -6.97 8.24 -22.32
C THR A 95 -6.08 8.62 -23.52
N GLY A 96 -5.23 7.71 -24.00
CA GLY A 96 -4.34 7.92 -25.16
C GLY A 96 -4.97 7.67 -26.53
N GLY A 97 -6.30 7.51 -26.63
CA GLY A 97 -6.96 6.99 -27.84
C GLY A 97 -8.26 7.69 -28.25
N THR A 98 -8.32 9.02 -28.24
CA THR A 98 -9.37 9.77 -29.00
C THR A 98 -8.85 11.17 -29.38
N THR A 99 -7.91 11.24 -30.33
CA THR A 99 -7.71 12.47 -31.10
C THR A 99 -8.70 12.45 -32.26
N HIS A 100 -9.91 12.96 -32.03
CA HIS A 100 -10.81 13.28 -33.15
C HIS A 100 -10.19 14.47 -33.88
N ALA A 101 -9.60 14.20 -35.03
CA ALA A 101 -9.07 15.22 -35.92
C ALA A 101 -10.22 16.14 -36.36
N THR A 102 -10.04 17.43 -36.11
CA THR A 102 -10.84 18.52 -36.66
C THR A 102 -10.63 18.54 -38.17
N GLU A 103 -11.55 18.00 -38.96
CA GLU A 103 -11.62 18.30 -40.39
C GLU A 103 -12.51 19.54 -40.58
N ALA A 104 -11.83 20.69 -40.62
CA ALA A 104 -12.36 21.88 -41.26
C ALA A 104 -12.32 21.64 -42.78
N SER A 105 -13.47 21.47 -43.41
CA SER A 105 -13.61 21.54 -44.87
C SER A 105 -14.45 22.76 -45.21
N GLY A 106 -13.77 23.84 -45.60
CA GLY A 106 -14.37 24.97 -46.27
C GLY A 106 -14.32 24.77 -47.78
N THR A 107 -15.48 24.82 -48.45
CA THR A 107 -15.74 25.23 -49.84
C THR A 107 -17.22 24.92 -50.07
N ARG A 108 -18.13 25.79 -50.51
CA ARG A 108 -18.13 27.04 -51.30
C ARG A 108 -19.30 27.92 -50.85
#